data_AF-A0A9J6FUK9-F1
#
_entry.id   AF-A0A9J6FUK9-F1
#
_cell.length_a   1.000
_cell.length_b   1.000
_cell.length_c   1.000
_cell.angle_alpha   90.00
_cell.angle_beta   90.00
_cell.angle_gamma   90.00
#
_symmetry.space_group_name_H-M   'P 1'
#
loop_
_entity.id
_entity.type
_entity.pdbx_description
1 polymer ?
#
loop_
_entity_poly.entity_id
_entity_poly.type
_entity_poly.pdbx_seq_one_letter_code
_entity_poly.pdbx_strand_id
1 'polypeptide(L)'
;MTASSGHSGATSVLLQMARALAEGVRRCLVVRVLLDTGSQRTFIRQDVARALKCTVVGTEDLSLVTFVSAKSPKVLRCRRVPVMLRGQARGRPVMLEA
;
A
#
# COMPACT_ATOMS: atom_id res chain seq x y z
N MET A 1 -17.17 17.97 -42.98
CA MET A 1 -15.91 17.50 -42.37
C MET A 1 -15.81 18.11 -40.98
N THR A 2 -16.29 17.40 -39.96
CA THR A 2 -16.22 17.84 -38.56
C THR A 2 -14.99 17.21 -37.92
N ALA A 3 -13.96 18.00 -37.66
CA ALA A 3 -12.81 17.56 -36.88
C ALA A 3 -13.26 17.32 -35.44
N SER A 4 -13.26 16.05 -35.01
CA SER A 4 -13.35 15.70 -33.60
C SER A 4 -12.06 16.13 -32.92
N SER A 5 -12.12 17.20 -32.13
CA SER A 5 -11.05 17.57 -31.22
C SER A 5 -10.88 16.44 -30.19
N GLY A 6 -9.91 15.56 -30.42
CA GLY A 6 -9.51 14.53 -29.48
C GLY A 6 -9.08 15.19 -28.18
N HIS A 7 -9.97 15.22 -27.20
CA HIS A 7 -9.58 15.46 -25.82
C HIS A 7 -8.80 14.24 -25.36
N SER A 8 -7.47 14.30 -25.43
CA SER A 8 -6.59 13.47 -24.60
C SER A 8 -6.75 13.93 -23.15
N GLY A 9 -7.94 13.75 -22.60
CA GLY A 9 -8.19 13.89 -21.18
C GLY A 9 -7.40 12.78 -20.50
N ALA A 10 -6.27 13.13 -19.91
CA ALA A 10 -5.58 12.23 -18.99
C ALA A 10 -6.60 11.83 -17.93
N THR A 11 -7.12 10.61 -18.03
CA THR A 11 -8.07 10.05 -17.08
C THR A 11 -7.33 9.90 -15.76
N SER A 12 -7.46 10.90 -14.88
CA SER A 12 -6.88 10.83 -13.54
C SER A 12 -7.62 9.73 -12.77
N VAL A 13 -6.94 8.61 -12.54
CA VAL A 13 -7.48 7.54 -11.71
C VAL A 13 -7.43 7.99 -10.26
N LEU A 14 -8.60 8.27 -9.68
CA LEU A 14 -8.73 8.57 -8.26
C LEU A 14 -8.72 7.25 -7.49
N LEU A 15 -7.66 7.03 -6.71
CA LEU A 15 -7.53 5.86 -5.86
C LEU A 15 -8.20 6.09 -4.51
N GLN A 16 -8.85 5.05 -3.99
CA GLN A 16 -9.43 5.08 -2.65
C GLN A 16 -8.32 5.09 -1.61
N MET A 17 -8.27 6.15 -0.80
CA MET A 17 -7.24 6.31 0.23
C MET A 17 -7.86 6.69 1.57
N ALA A 18 -7.21 6.26 2.65
CA ALA A 18 -7.54 6.66 4.01
C ALA A 18 -6.35 7.36 4.67
N ARG A 19 -6.61 8.23 5.64
CA ARG A 19 -5.59 8.68 6.59
C ARG A 19 -5.67 7.79 7.81
N ALA A 20 -4.52 7.31 8.27
CA ALA A 20 -4.43 6.48 9.45
C ALA A 20 -3.32 6.98 10.38
N LEU A 21 -3.49 6.68 11.66
CA LEU A 21 -2.44 6.84 12.65
C LEU A 21 -1.70 5.50 12.76
N ALA A 22 -0.44 5.46 12.33
CA ALA A 22 0.39 4.28 12.47
C ALA A 22 1.17 4.36 13.78
N GLU A 23 0.95 3.40 14.66
CA GLU A 23 1.52 3.33 16.00
C GLU A 23 2.60 2.24 16.06
N GLY A 24 3.77 2.60 16.56
CA GLY A 24 4.86 1.69 16.92
C GLY A 24 5.22 1.88 18.38
N VAL A 25 6.16 1.07 18.88
CA VAL A 25 6.45 1.00 20.34
C VAL A 25 6.78 2.35 20.98
N ARG A 26 7.45 3.25 20.24
CA ARG A 26 7.89 4.57 20.76
C ARG A 26 7.57 5.74 19.84
N ARG A 27 6.93 5.48 18.70
CA ARG A 27 6.67 6.51 17.69
C ARG A 27 5.33 6.29 17.03
N CYS A 28 4.77 7.40 16.60
CA CYS A 28 3.49 7.45 15.94
C CYS A 28 3.60 8.40 14.75
N LEU A 29 3.01 8.06 13.61
CA LEU A 29 2.96 8.94 12.45
C LEU A 29 1.64 8.86 11.71
N VAL A 30 1.24 9.98 11.13
CA VAL A 30 0.09 10.03 10.23
C VAL A 30 0.54 9.54 8.85
N VAL A 31 -0.10 8.48 8.38
CA VAL A 31 0.15 7.87 7.06
C VAL A 31 -1.07 8.01 6.17
N ARG A 32 -0.83 7.93 4.85
CA ARG A 32 -1.89 7.72 3.87
C ARG A 32 -1.84 6.26 3.42
N VAL A 33 -2.97 5.59 3.52
CA VAL A 33 -3.15 4.18 3.15
C VAL A 33 -3.89 4.14 1.83
N LEU A 34 -3.34 3.42 0.85
CA LEU A 34 -4.05 3.07 -0.37
C LEU A 34 -4.84 1.79 -0.12
N LEU A 35 -6.15 1.83 -0.36
CA LEU A 35 -7.00 0.64 -0.34
C LEU A 35 -6.98 0.02 -1.72
N ASP A 36 -6.26 -1.09 -1.86
CA ASP A 36 -6.09 -1.80 -3.12
C ASP A 36 -6.68 -3.20 -3.01
N THR A 37 -7.87 -3.39 -3.59
CA THR A 37 -8.54 -4.70 -3.64
C THR A 37 -7.91 -5.65 -4.66
N GLY A 38 -7.02 -5.15 -5.54
CA GLY A 38 -6.31 -5.96 -6.52
C GLY A 38 -5.07 -6.65 -5.96
N SER A 39 -4.67 -6.32 -4.72
CA SER A 39 -3.45 -6.83 -4.12
C SER A 39 -3.69 -8.02 -3.19
N GLN A 40 -2.83 -9.04 -3.26
CA GLN A 40 -2.88 -10.21 -2.37
C GLN A 40 -2.19 -9.99 -1.02
N ARG A 41 -1.49 -8.87 -0.87
CA ARG A 41 -0.69 -8.53 0.32
C ARG A 41 -0.90 -7.08 0.70
N THR A 42 -0.72 -6.80 1.98
CA THR A 42 -0.60 -5.42 2.47
C THR A 42 0.86 -4.98 2.31
N PHE A 43 1.09 -3.73 1.95
CA PHE A 43 2.45 -3.20 1.80
C PHE A 43 2.65 -2.00 2.72
N ILE A 44 3.82 -1.94 3.35
CA ILE A 44 4.28 -0.81 4.15
C ILE A 44 5.56 -0.24 3.54
N ARG A 45 5.64 1.09 3.45
CA ARG A 45 6.86 1.74 2.95
C ARG A 45 8.02 1.49 3.92
N GLN A 46 9.21 1.26 3.37
CA GLN A 46 10.39 0.90 4.15
C GLN A 46 10.81 2.00 5.14
N ASP A 47 10.62 3.27 4.79
CA ASP A 47 10.86 4.41 5.69
C ASP A 47 9.89 4.43 6.88
N VAL A 48 8.61 4.14 6.64
CA VAL A 48 7.60 4.02 7.69
C VAL A 48 7.91 2.85 8.62
N ALA A 49 8.21 1.66 8.07
CA ALA A 49 8.57 0.49 8.87
C ALA A 49 9.81 0.75 9.75
N ARG A 50 10.83 1.44 9.22
CA ARG A 50 12.01 1.86 9.99
C ARG A 50 11.66 2.87 11.07
N ALA A 51 10.84 3.88 10.77
CA ALA A 51 10.44 4.90 11.73
C ALA A 51 9.64 4.32 12.91
N LEU A 52 8.80 3.31 12.65
CA LEU A 52 8.03 2.57 13.65
C LEU A 52 8.81 1.48 14.37
N LYS A 53 10.03 1.17 13.91
CA LYS A 53 10.86 0.05 14.39
C LYS A 53 10.13 -1.29 14.30
N CYS A 54 9.46 -1.56 13.18
CA CYS A 54 8.78 -2.83 12.95
C CYS A 54 9.77 -4.01 12.98
N THR A 55 9.41 -5.08 13.68
CA THR A 55 10.19 -6.32 13.72
C THR A 55 10.07 -7.07 12.41
N VAL A 56 11.20 -7.44 11.81
CA VAL A 56 11.23 -8.28 10.61
C VAL A 56 11.03 -9.74 11.01
N VAL A 57 9.98 -10.37 10.48
CA VAL A 57 9.65 -11.78 10.77
C VAL A 57 9.99 -12.72 9.62
N GLY A 58 10.43 -12.18 8.48
CA GLY A 58 10.89 -12.98 7.35
C GLY A 58 11.17 -12.15 6.10
N THR A 59 11.41 -12.85 4.99
CA THR A 59 11.52 -12.24 3.66
C THR A 59 10.69 -13.03 2.65
N GLU A 60 10.09 -12.35 1.69
CA GLU A 60 9.27 -12.94 0.63
C GLU A 60 9.61 -12.26 -0.70
N ASP A 61 9.67 -13.03 -1.79
CA ASP A 61 9.81 -12.49 -3.14
C ASP A 61 8.40 -12.24 -3.70
N LEU A 62 8.10 -10.98 -4.03
CA LEU A 62 6.80 -10.52 -4.50
C LEU A 62 6.89 -10.10 -5.97
N SER A 63 6.05 -10.71 -6.80
CA SER A 63 5.88 -10.34 -8.21
C SER A 63 4.86 -9.22 -8.33
N LEU A 64 5.33 -8.00 -8.60
CA LEU A 64 4.46 -6.86 -8.84
C LEU A 64 4.07 -6.77 -10.32
N VAL A 65 2.77 -6.83 -10.57
CA VAL A 65 2.16 -6.53 -11.87
C VAL A 65 1.51 -5.16 -11.74
N THR A 66 1.93 -4.21 -12.56
CA THR A 66 1.36 -2.85 -12.56
C THR A 66 0.58 -2.63 -13.86
N PHE A 67 -0.44 -1.78 -13.80
CA PHE A 67 -1.35 -1.50 -14.92
C PHE A 67 -0.69 -0.85 -16.15
N VAL A 68 0.60 -0.48 -16.06
CA VAL A 68 1.33 0.24 -17.12
C VAL A 68 2.36 -0.69 -17.75
N SER A 69 1.96 -1.34 -18.85
CA SER A 69 2.76 -1.94 -19.94
C SER A 69 4.13 -2.58 -19.64
N ALA A 70 4.40 -3.10 -18.45
CA ALA A 70 5.60 -3.91 -18.22
C ALA A 70 5.34 -5.31 -18.80
N LYS A 71 6.11 -5.72 -19.81
CA LYS A 71 6.02 -7.05 -20.45
C LYS A 71 6.31 -8.20 -19.48
N SER A 72 6.87 -7.93 -18.30
CA SER A 72 7.19 -8.91 -17.28
C SER A 72 6.92 -8.37 -15.86
N PRO A 73 6.49 -9.23 -14.92
CA PRO A 73 6.34 -8.86 -13.52
C PRO A 73 7.67 -8.40 -12.91
N LYS A 74 7.63 -7.35 -12.10
CA LYS A 74 8.81 -6.93 -11.33
C LYS A 74 8.88 -7.75 -10.05
N VAL A 75 9.88 -8.61 -9.92
CA VAL A 75 10.13 -9.36 -8.68
C VAL A 75 10.89 -8.48 -7.70
N LEU A 76 10.34 -8.30 -6.50
CA LEU A 76 10.96 -7.57 -5.40
C LEU A 76 11.12 -8.49 -4.20
N ARG A 77 12.32 -8.52 -3.62
CA ARG A 77 12.53 -9.17 -2.33
C ARG A 77 12.16 -8.22 -1.20
N CYS A 78 11.09 -8.55 -0.50
CA CYS A 78 10.50 -7.74 0.56
C CYS A 78 10.74 -8.36 1.94
N ARG A 79 10.81 -7.51 2.97
CA ARG A 79 10.86 -7.94 4.37
C ARG A 79 9.43 -8.00 4.88
N ARG A 80 9.05 -9.11 5.51
CA ARG A 80 7.75 -9.28 6.17
C ARG A 80 7.80 -8.69 7.56
N VAL A 81 6.79 -7.89 7.90
CA VAL A 81 6.62 -7.29 9.22
C VAL A 81 5.16 -7.44 9.65
N PRO A 82 4.89 -7.79 10.91
CA PRO A 82 3.53 -7.89 11.40
C PRO A 82 2.94 -6.50 11.55
N VAL A 83 1.73 -6.30 11.02
CA VAL A 83 0.97 -5.06 11.21
C VAL A 83 -0.45 -5.39 11.68
N MET A 84 -1.09 -4.47 12.40
CA MET A 84 -2.47 -4.63 12.83
C MET A 84 -3.29 -3.44 12.36
N LEU A 85 -4.43 -3.71 11.77
CA LEU A 85 -5.41 -2.67 11.47
C LEU A 85 -6.41 -2.61 12.62
N ARG A 86 -6.51 -1.44 13.25
CA ARG A 86 -7.50 -1.19 14.31
C ARG A 86 -8.52 -0.17 13.82
N GLY A 87 -9.80 -0.56 13.83
CA GLY A 87 -10.90 0.37 13.56
C GLY A 87 -10.99 1.45 14.62
N GLN A 88 -11.25 2.70 14.23
CA GLN A 88 -11.39 3.82 15.17
C GLN A 88 -12.65 3.70 16.05
N ALA A 89 -13.72 3.09 15.55
CA ALA A 89 -14.94 2.85 16.30
C ALA A 89 -14.87 1.48 17.01
N ARG A 90 -14.34 1.44 18.25
CA ARG A 90 -14.44 0.32 19.23
C ARG A 90 -14.51 -1.12 18.64
N GLY A 91 -13.66 -1.45 17.67
CA GLY A 91 -13.62 -2.77 17.03
C GLY A 91 -12.35 -3.53 17.40
N ARG A 92 -12.45 -4.87 17.50
CA ARG A 92 -11.29 -5.76 17.69
C ARG A 92 -10.23 -5.47 16.61
N PRO A 93 -8.94 -5.35 16.97
CA PRO A 93 -7.88 -5.19 15.99
C PRO A 93 -7.76 -6.47 15.15
N VAL A 94 -7.60 -6.31 13.84
CA VAL A 94 -7.36 -7.42 12.90
C VAL A 94 -5.87 -7.43 12.56
N MET A 95 -5.21 -8.56 12.81
CA MET A 95 -3.82 -8.74 12.41
C MET A 95 -3.74 -8.99 10.91
N LEU A 96 -2.91 -8.22 10.23
CA LEU A 96 -2.64 -8.36 8.81
C LEU A 96 -1.16 -8.68 8.64
N GLU A 97 -0.84 -9.56 7.70
CA GLU A 97 0.55 -9.77 7.31
C GLU A 97 0.90 -8.82 6.16
N ALA A 98 2.04 -8.13 6.30
CA ALA A 98 2.55 -7.16 5.33
C ALA A 98 4.05 -7.39 5.05
#